data_AF-A0A0J8RQT5-F1
#
_entry.id   AF-A0A0J8RQT5-F1
#
_cell.length_a   1.000
_cell.length_b   1.000
_cell.length_c   1.000
_cell.angle_alpha   90.00
_cell.angle_beta   90.00
_cell.angle_gamma   90.00
#
_symmetry.space_group_name_H-M   'P 1'
#
loop_
_entity.id
_entity.type
_entity.pdbx_description
1 polymer ?
#
loop_
_entity_poly.entity_id
_entity_poly.type
_entity_poly.pdbx_seq_one_letter_code
_entity_poly.pdbx_strand_id
1 'polypeptide(L)'
;MAGASLSELCTICHTNLPKYTCPRCSTRTCSLPCSKRHKLWSQCSGVRDPAAYLKRKELATPAAFDKDFNFITGIERCLERADRDAENRGIMLEDEERSKKKRRTGEYTKGEALLRRIEESGVDVIRAPKGDVEK
;
A
#
# COMPACT_ATOMS: atom_id res chain seq x y z
N MET A 1 36.53 -25.75 23.58
CA MET A 1 35.07 -25.55 23.47
C MET A 1 34.79 -24.08 23.79
N ALA A 2 34.75 -23.22 22.78
CA ALA A 2 34.46 -21.81 22.99
C ALA A 2 33.00 -21.68 23.45
N GLY A 3 32.80 -21.30 24.72
CA GLY A 3 31.48 -21.02 25.25
C GLY A 3 30.87 -19.87 24.46
N ALA A 4 29.74 -20.13 23.80
CA ALA A 4 29.00 -19.08 23.08
C ALA A 4 28.70 -17.93 24.03
N SER A 5 29.02 -16.70 23.62
CA SER A 5 28.71 -15.52 24.40
C SER A 5 27.19 -15.39 24.58
N LEU A 6 26.72 -14.90 25.73
CA LEU A 6 25.27 -14.72 25.96
C LEU A 6 24.63 -13.79 24.92
N SER A 7 25.42 -12.92 24.27
CA SER A 7 25.02 -12.07 23.14
C SER A 7 24.71 -12.82 21.84
N GLU A 8 25.24 -14.04 21.65
CA GLU A 8 25.01 -14.85 20.46
C GLU A 8 23.78 -15.74 20.57
N LEU A 9 23.30 -15.97 21.80
CA LEU A 9 22.17 -16.82 22.09
C LEU A 9 20.85 -16.03 22.02
N CYS A 10 19.74 -16.76 22.00
CA CYS A 10 18.43 -16.15 22.07
C CYS A 10 18.31 -15.29 23.33
N THR A 11 17.99 -14.00 23.15
CA THR A 11 17.77 -13.00 24.22
C THR A 11 16.68 -13.34 25.23
N ILE A 12 15.89 -14.39 24.94
CA ILE A 12 14.75 -14.78 25.74
C ILE A 12 15.05 -16.04 26.53
N CYS A 13 15.55 -17.11 25.91
CA CYS A 13 15.81 -18.38 26.59
C CYS A 13 17.29 -18.67 26.87
N HIS A 14 18.21 -17.92 26.26
CA HIS A 14 19.67 -18.06 26.38
C HIS A 14 20.22 -19.49 26.21
N THR A 15 19.51 -20.36 25.50
CA THR A 15 19.86 -21.78 25.34
C THR A 15 20.23 -22.13 23.90
N ASN A 16 19.51 -21.55 22.94
CA ASN A 16 19.66 -21.83 21.52
C ASN A 16 20.09 -20.59 20.75
N LEU A 17 20.76 -20.80 19.62
CA LEU A 17 21.05 -19.73 18.66
C LEU A 17 19.74 -19.14 18.11
N PRO A 18 19.67 -17.81 17.95
CA PRO A 18 18.49 -17.14 17.43
C PRO A 18 18.32 -17.41 15.92
N LYS A 19 17.08 -17.67 15.51
CA LYS A 19 16.67 -17.93 14.12
C LYS A 19 15.89 -16.77 13.52
N TYR A 20 15.25 -15.96 14.37
CA TYR A 20 14.35 -14.88 13.99
C TYR A 20 14.78 -13.57 14.64
N THR A 21 14.45 -12.46 13.97
CA THR A 21 14.72 -11.10 14.45
C THR A 21 13.43 -10.29 14.40
N CYS A 22 13.08 -9.63 15.51
CA CYS A 22 11.87 -8.80 15.58
C CYS A 22 12.02 -7.55 14.69
N PRO A 23 11.06 -7.24 13.79
CA PRO A 23 11.20 -6.10 12.87
C PRO A 23 11.01 -4.73 13.54
N ARG A 24 10.53 -4.69 14.80
CA ARG A 24 10.32 -3.43 15.55
C ARG A 24 11.53 -3.07 16.41
N CYS A 25 12.01 -4.01 17.20
CA CYS A 25 13.05 -3.79 18.23
C CYS A 25 14.33 -4.60 17.98
N SER A 26 14.43 -5.31 16.87
CA SER A 26 15.60 -6.12 16.48
C SER A 26 15.99 -7.22 17.47
N THR A 27 15.09 -7.58 18.40
CA THR A 27 15.31 -8.65 19.38
C THR A 27 15.45 -10.00 18.67
N ARG A 28 16.55 -10.71 18.98
CA ARG A 28 16.90 -12.01 18.39
C ARG A 28 16.28 -13.15 19.18
N THR A 29 15.51 -14.00 18.50
CA THR A 29 14.75 -15.11 19.12
C THR A 29 14.96 -16.43 18.38
N CYS A 30 14.99 -17.55 19.09
CA CYS A 30 15.24 -18.88 18.50
C CYS A 30 13.98 -19.57 17.97
N SER A 31 12.79 -19.18 18.43
CA SER A 31 11.54 -19.88 18.18
C SER A 31 10.31 -18.97 18.35
N LEU A 32 9.16 -19.40 17.83
CA LEU A 32 7.89 -18.70 17.98
C LEU A 32 7.47 -18.42 19.45
N PRO A 33 7.61 -19.34 20.43
CA PRO A 33 7.29 -19.01 21.81
C PRO A 33 8.21 -17.91 22.36
N CYS A 34 9.50 -17.89 22.00
CA CYS A 34 10.39 -16.80 22.37
C CYS A 34 10.01 -15.48 21.68
N SER A 35 9.55 -15.54 20.43
CA SER A 35 9.08 -14.35 19.73
C SER A 35 7.78 -13.80 20.33
N LYS A 36 6.85 -14.65 20.78
CA LYS A 36 5.64 -14.21 21.50
C LYS A 36 5.97 -13.67 22.90
N ARG A 37 6.88 -14.33 23.62
CA ARG A 37 7.26 -13.95 24.98
C ARG A 37 7.91 -12.57 25.04
N HIS A 38 8.82 -12.24 24.11
CA HIS A 38 9.41 -10.89 24.10
C HIS A 38 8.36 -9.81 23.81
N LYS A 39 7.39 -10.08 22.92
CA LYS A 39 6.31 -9.12 22.61
C LYS A 39 5.50 -8.79 23.84
N LEU A 40 5.20 -9.80 24.66
CA LEU A 40 4.46 -9.62 25.90
C LEU A 40 5.27 -8.85 26.96
N TRP A 41 6.50 -9.29 27.23
CA TRP A 41 7.33 -8.71 28.30
C TRP A 41 7.81 -7.30 27.99
N SER A 42 8.19 -7.03 26.75
CA SER A 42 8.67 -5.72 26.31
C SER A 42 7.57 -4.83 25.72
N GLN A 43 6.30 -5.22 25.85
CA GLN A 43 5.14 -4.52 25.27
C GLN A 43 5.36 -4.14 23.79
N CYS A 44 5.97 -5.04 23.04
CA CYS A 44 6.37 -4.81 21.66
C CYS A 44 5.28 -5.32 20.71
N SER A 45 4.72 -4.44 19.86
CA SER A 45 3.74 -4.88 18.84
C SER A 45 4.34 -5.89 17.85
N GLY A 46 5.65 -5.85 17.65
CA GLY A 46 6.35 -6.63 16.63
C GLY A 46 6.01 -6.19 15.21
N VAL A 47 5.43 -5.00 15.04
CA VAL A 47 5.17 -4.36 13.74
C VAL A 47 6.20 -3.23 13.58
N ARG A 48 6.87 -3.20 12.43
CA ARG A 48 7.79 -2.11 12.09
C ARG A 48 7.01 -0.80 12.01
N ASP A 49 7.56 0.27 12.56
CA ASP A 49 6.98 1.61 12.36
C ASP A 49 7.34 2.11 10.96
N PRO A 50 6.36 2.23 10.03
CA PRO A 50 6.63 2.69 8.68
C PRO A 50 6.91 4.20 8.63
N ALA A 51 6.44 4.98 9.60
CA ALA A 51 6.56 6.44 9.63
C ALA A 51 7.68 6.92 10.58
N ALA A 52 8.59 6.04 10.97
CA ALA A 52 9.69 6.36 11.85
C ALA A 52 10.57 7.47 11.24
N TYR A 53 10.89 8.49 12.05
CA TYR A 53 11.69 9.62 11.61
C TYR A 53 13.08 9.17 11.10
N LEU A 54 13.43 9.61 9.89
CA LEU A 54 14.75 9.44 9.30
C LEU A 54 15.40 10.81 9.10
N LYS A 55 16.70 10.90 9.39
CA LYS A 55 17.47 12.12 9.11
C LYS A 55 17.51 12.33 7.59
N ARG A 56 17.60 13.59 7.15
CA ARG A 56 17.60 13.96 5.72
C ARG A 56 18.65 13.21 4.89
N LYS A 57 19.82 12.94 5.47
CA LYS A 57 20.90 12.17 4.81
C LYS A 57 20.54 10.70 4.58
N GLU A 58 19.73 10.11 5.46
CA GLU A 58 19.29 8.72 5.39
C GLU A 58 18.03 8.57 4.52
N LEU A 59 17.22 9.63 4.43
CA LEU A 59 16.04 9.69 3.57
C LEU A 59 16.39 9.72 2.08
N ALA A 60 17.50 10.36 1.71
CA ALA A 60 17.98 10.42 0.33
C ALA A 60 18.64 9.09 -0.13
N THR A 61 18.10 7.95 0.30
CA THR A 61 18.54 6.61 -0.12
C THR A 61 17.42 5.90 -0.87
N PRO A 62 17.71 5.12 -1.93
CA PRO A 62 16.67 4.38 -2.66
C PRO A 62 15.80 3.50 -1.75
N ALA A 63 16.43 2.84 -0.78
CA ALA A 63 15.75 1.99 0.19
C ALA A 63 14.81 2.75 1.15
N ALA A 64 14.98 4.07 1.35
CA ALA A 64 14.04 4.88 2.11
C ALA A 64 12.82 5.25 1.24
N PHE A 65 13.04 5.64 -0.02
CA PHE A 65 11.96 5.87 -0.98
C PHE A 65 11.07 4.63 -1.17
N ASP A 66 11.67 3.44 -1.28
CA ASP A 66 10.90 2.20 -1.41
C ASP A 66 10.01 1.93 -0.20
N LYS A 67 10.45 2.31 1.01
CA LYS A 67 9.62 2.16 2.22
C LYS A 67 8.41 3.08 2.17
N ASP A 68 8.62 4.34 1.79
CA ASP A 68 7.56 5.34 1.71
C ASP A 68 6.55 4.97 0.61
N PHE A 69 7.04 4.53 -0.54
CA PHE A 69 6.19 4.02 -1.62
C PHE A 69 5.34 2.84 -1.15
N ASN A 70 5.96 1.83 -0.54
CA ASN A 70 5.23 0.67 -0.02
C ASN A 70 4.21 1.05 1.06
N PHE A 71 4.52 2.05 1.88
CA PHE A 71 3.60 2.57 2.88
C PHE A 71 2.37 3.24 2.25
N ILE A 72 2.58 4.19 1.33
CA ILE A 72 1.49 4.92 0.65
C ILE A 72 0.62 3.96 -0.15
N THR A 73 1.21 3.10 -0.99
CA THR A 73 0.47 2.10 -1.76
C THR A 73 -0.19 1.05 -0.88
N GLY A 74 0.31 0.82 0.34
CA GLY A 74 -0.34 0.00 1.36
C GLY A 74 -1.62 0.65 1.88
N ILE A 75 -1.60 1.96 2.14
CA ILE A 75 -2.77 2.75 2.58
C ILE A 75 -3.82 2.79 1.48
N GLU A 76 -3.45 3.11 0.25
CA GLU A 76 -4.37 3.16 -0.90
C GLU A 76 -5.13 1.84 -1.07
N ARG A 77 -4.41 0.71 -1.04
CA ARG A 77 -5.01 -0.64 -1.10
C ARG A 77 -5.86 -0.99 0.13
N CYS A 78 -5.62 -0.34 1.26
CA CYS A 78 -6.45 -0.51 2.45
C CYS A 78 -7.77 0.24 2.30
N LEU A 79 -7.71 1.49 1.83
CA LEU A 79 -8.88 2.32 1.54
C LEU A 79 -9.77 1.68 0.47
N GLU A 80 -9.21 1.24 -0.66
CA GLU A 80 -9.98 0.53 -1.69
C GLU A 80 -10.67 -0.76 -1.19
N ARG A 81 -10.10 -1.43 -0.18
CA ARG A 81 -10.74 -2.59 0.45
C ARG A 81 -11.86 -2.16 1.39
N ALA A 82 -11.62 -1.13 2.19
CA ALA A 82 -12.64 -0.57 3.08
C ALA A 82 -13.84 -0.03 2.31
N ASP A 83 -13.62 0.66 1.18
CA ASP A 83 -14.68 1.18 0.31
C ASP A 83 -15.54 0.05 -0.26
N ARG A 84 -14.90 -0.99 -0.81
CA ARG A 84 -15.62 -2.18 -1.30
C ARG A 84 -16.40 -2.88 -0.19
N ASP A 85 -15.83 -2.99 1.00
CA ASP A 85 -16.51 -3.58 2.16
C ASP A 85 -17.70 -2.73 2.61
N ALA A 86 -17.59 -1.40 2.54
CA ALA A 86 -18.67 -0.46 2.85
C ALA A 86 -19.79 -0.55 1.81
N GLU A 87 -19.45 -0.54 0.51
CA GLU A 87 -20.38 -0.74 -0.60
C GLU A 87 -21.14 -2.08 -0.45
N ASN A 88 -20.42 -3.16 -0.12
CA ASN A 88 -21.03 -4.49 0.10
C ASN A 88 -21.96 -4.52 1.33
N ARG A 89 -21.75 -3.64 2.32
CA ARG A 89 -22.64 -3.46 3.48
C ARG A 89 -23.76 -2.45 3.23
N GLY A 90 -23.83 -1.85 2.03
CA GLY A 90 -24.82 -0.84 1.68
C GLY A 90 -24.55 0.55 2.28
N ILE A 91 -23.34 0.81 2.78
CA ILE A 91 -22.93 2.11 3.30
C ILE A 91 -22.37 2.92 2.13
N MET A 92 -23.16 3.87 1.63
CA MET A 92 -22.73 4.79 0.58
C MET A 92 -21.90 5.92 1.20
N LEU A 93 -20.57 5.86 1.05
CA LEU A 93 -19.71 6.98 1.40
C LEU A 93 -19.80 8.04 0.31
N GLU A 94 -20.45 9.17 0.63
CA GLU A 94 -20.54 10.33 -0.25
C GLU A 94 -19.19 11.08 -0.25
N ASP A 95 -18.27 10.66 -1.10
CA ASP A 95 -17.05 11.44 -1.35
C ASP A 95 -17.38 12.67 -2.20
N GLU A 96 -17.44 13.84 -1.58
CA GLU A 96 -17.60 15.15 -2.25
C GLU A 96 -16.60 15.37 -3.41
N GLU A 97 -15.40 14.79 -3.33
CA GLU A 97 -14.38 14.80 -4.40
C GLU A 97 -14.68 13.81 -5.55
N ARG A 98 -15.17 12.60 -5.23
CA ARG A 98 -15.52 11.57 -6.23
C ARG A 98 -16.77 11.98 -7.00
N SER A 99 -17.72 12.63 -6.33
CA SER A 99 -18.91 13.27 -6.94
C SER A 99 -18.52 14.36 -7.95
N LYS A 100 -17.47 15.16 -7.69
CA LYS A 100 -16.97 16.15 -8.66
C LYS A 100 -16.29 15.50 -9.87
N LYS A 101 -15.55 14.41 -9.71
CA LYS A 101 -15.00 13.63 -10.84
C LYS A 101 -16.12 12.99 -11.66
N LYS A 102 -17.12 12.37 -11.03
CA LYS A 102 -18.28 11.75 -11.70
C LYS A 102 -19.17 12.76 -12.42
N ARG A 103 -19.29 13.99 -11.90
CA ARG A 103 -19.99 15.11 -12.58
C ARG A 103 -19.17 15.71 -13.74
N ARG A 104 -17.83 15.57 -13.73
CA ARG A 104 -16.94 16.00 -14.83
C ARG A 104 -16.83 14.95 -15.94
N THR A 105 -16.76 13.67 -15.60
CA THR A 105 -16.98 12.56 -16.54
C THR A 105 -18.46 12.22 -16.52
N GLY A 106 -19.29 13.13 -17.01
CA GLY A 106 -20.62 12.76 -17.48
C GLY A 106 -20.50 11.54 -18.40
N GLU A 107 -21.53 10.73 -18.37
CA GLU A 107 -21.77 9.55 -19.19
C GLU A 107 -21.67 9.89 -20.69
N TYR A 108 -20.45 10.05 -21.19
CA TYR A 108 -20.14 10.31 -22.58
C TYR A 108 -19.33 9.13 -23.08
N THR A 109 -19.86 8.41 -24.06
CA THR A 109 -19.11 7.37 -24.73
C THR A 109 -17.88 8.01 -25.36
N LYS A 110 -16.72 7.38 -25.17
CA LYS A 110 -15.40 7.87 -25.59
C LYS A 110 -15.46 8.34 -27.06
N GLY A 111 -15.54 9.65 -27.30
CA GLY A 111 -15.54 10.25 -28.64
C GLY A 111 -16.62 11.29 -28.92
N GLU A 112 -17.76 11.27 -28.22
CA GLU A 112 -18.90 12.16 -28.56
C GLU A 112 -18.63 13.63 -28.20
N ALA A 113 -17.95 13.88 -27.09
CA ALA A 113 -17.57 15.24 -26.68
C ALA A 113 -16.53 15.89 -27.62
N LEU A 114 -15.74 15.09 -28.33
CA LEU A 114 -14.79 15.58 -29.32
C LEU A 114 -15.51 15.97 -30.61
N LEU A 115 -16.43 15.14 -31.10
CA LEU A 115 -17.18 15.37 -32.34
C LEU A 115 -17.99 16.67 -32.29
N ARG A 116 -18.67 16.93 -31.17
CA ARG A 116 -19.46 18.15 -31.00
C ARG A 116 -18.61 19.42 -31.08
N ARG A 117 -17.39 19.40 -30.53
CA ARG A 117 -16.46 20.54 -30.61
C ARG A 117 -15.97 20.80 -32.04
N ILE A 118 -15.83 19.74 -32.84
CA ILE A 118 -15.40 19.87 -34.23
C ILE A 118 -16.54 20.46 -35.08
N GLU A 119 -17.77 20.01 -34.86
CA GLU A 119 -18.98 20.56 -35.49
C GLU A 119 -19.21 22.05 -35.09
N GLU A 120 -19.05 22.39 -33.81
CA GLU A 120 -19.14 23.77 -33.30
C GLU A 120 -18.07 24.70 -33.93
N SER A 121 -16.92 24.15 -34.34
CA SER A 121 -15.86 24.89 -35.05
C SER A 121 -16.08 25.03 -36.55
N GLY A 122 -17.21 24.55 -37.08
CA GLY A 122 -17.56 24.62 -38.50
C GLY A 122 -16.70 23.73 -39.40
N VAL A 123 -16.06 22.72 -38.82
CA VAL A 123 -15.21 21.77 -39.56
C VAL A 123 -16.07 20.54 -39.93
N ASP A 124 -16.15 20.25 -41.22
CA ASP A 124 -16.93 19.11 -41.72
C ASP A 124 -16.15 17.79 -41.57
N VAL A 125 -16.72 16.83 -40.85
CA VAL A 125 -16.04 15.58 -40.48
C VAL A 125 -16.61 14.41 -41.26
N ILE A 126 -15.84 13.90 -42.23
CA ILE A 126 -16.19 12.68 -42.96
C ILE A 126 -15.77 11.46 -42.13
N ARG A 127 -16.75 10.68 -41.67
CA ARG A 127 -16.52 9.48 -40.86
C ARG A 127 -16.09 8.32 -41.74
N ALA A 128 -15.08 7.56 -41.32
CA ALA A 128 -14.73 6.29 -41.95
C ALA A 128 -15.91 5.30 -41.80
N PRO A 129 -16.23 4.50 -42.83
CA PRO A 129 -17.23 3.45 -42.71
C PRO A 129 -16.86 2.50 -41.57
N LYS A 130 -17.85 2.12 -40.76
CA LYS A 130 -17.64 1.12 -39.70
C LYS A 130 -17.25 -0.18 -40.39
N GLY A 131 -16.05 -0.68 -40.11
CA GLY A 131 -15.66 -2.03 -40.50
C GLY A 131 -16.57 -3.02 -39.79
N ASP A 132 -17.36 -3.76 -40.55
CA ASP A 132 -18.10 -4.90 -40.03
C ASP A 132 -17.08 -5.95 -39.59
N VAL A 133 -16.91 -6.09 -38.27
CA VAL A 133 -16.18 -7.22 -37.70
C VAL A 133 -17.16 -8.40 -37.72
N GLU A 134 -17.10 -9.19 -38.79
CA GLU A 134 -17.76 -10.50 -38.84
C GLU A 134 -17.19 -11.40 -37.73
N LYS A 135 -18.11 -12.14 -37.12
CA LYS A 135 -17.96 -12.80 -35.82
C LYS A 135 -17.34 -14.19 -35.93
#